data_AF-G1UXR2-F1
#
_entry.id   AF-G1UXR2-F1
#
_cell.length_a   1.000
_cell.length_b   1.000
_cell.length_c   1.000
_cell.angle_alpha   90.00
_cell.angle_beta   90.00
_cell.angle_gamma   90.00
#
_symmetry.space_group_name_H-M   'P 1'
#
loop_
_entity.id
_entity.type
_entity.pdbx_description
1 polymer ?
#
loop_
_entity_poly.entity_id
_entity_poly.type
_entity_poly.pdbx_seq_one_letter_code
_entity_poly.pdbx_strand_id
1 'polypeptide(L)' 'MNARTYRGYTLSEAQSELQVWKAAKRYAAVGKSYTVGTRSLTRYDLGEINREIAFFSDIVDTLGGASRGPVRVQGVVIR' A
#
# COMPACT_ATOMS: atom_id res chain seq x y z
N MET A 1 -6.55 -10.02 -25.00
CA MET A 1 -6.85 -10.29 -23.57
C MET A 1 -7.04 -8.94 -22.90
N ASN A 2 -8.26 -8.55 -22.54
CA ASN A 2 -8.49 -7.27 -21.85
C ASN A 2 -8.05 -7.45 -20.39
N ALA A 3 -6.93 -6.83 -20.02
CA ALA A 3 -6.47 -6.82 -18.64
C ALA A 3 -7.54 -6.13 -17.78
N ARG A 4 -7.93 -6.77 -16.67
CA ARG A 4 -8.86 -6.17 -15.72
C ARG A 4 -8.17 -4.97 -15.08
N THR A 5 -8.71 -3.79 -15.30
CA THR A 5 -8.25 -2.52 -14.72
C THR A 5 -9.23 -2.03 -13.66
N TYR A 6 -8.72 -1.41 -12.60
CA TYR A 6 -9.52 -0.76 -11.56
C TYR A 6 -8.82 0.52 -11.12
N ARG A 7 -9.57 1.63 -11.07
CA ARG A 7 -9.03 2.98 -10.80
C ARG A 7 -7.82 3.36 -11.67
N GLY A 8 -7.75 2.82 -12.89
CA GLY A 8 -6.67 3.07 -13.85
C GLY A 8 -5.44 2.17 -13.69
N TYR A 9 -5.42 1.24 -12.73
CA TYR A 9 -4.31 0.32 -12.51
C TYR A 9 -4.68 -1.11 -12.89
N THR A 10 -3.71 -1.86 -13.43
CA THR A 10 -3.76 -3.32 -13.50
C THR A 10 -3.34 -3.95 -12.17
N LEU A 11 -3.62 -5.24 -11.99
CA LEU A 11 -3.22 -5.98 -10.78
C LEU A 11 -1.70 -5.94 -10.58
N SER A 12 -0.94 -6.13 -11.67
CA SER A 12 0.53 -6.13 -11.63
C SER A 12 1.09 -4.77 -11.23
N GLU A 13 0.57 -3.69 -11.82
CA GLU A 13 0.99 -2.32 -11.49
C GLU A 13 0.66 -1.98 -10.04
N ALA A 14 -0.56 -2.28 -9.58
CA ALA A 14 -0.96 -2.02 -8.20
C ALA A 14 -0.13 -2.82 -7.19
N GLN A 15 0.26 -4.06 -7.52
CA GLN A 15 1.16 -4.86 -6.70
C GLN A 15 2.57 -4.27 -6.65
N SER A 16 3.09 -3.80 -7.78
CA SER A 16 4.40 -3.14 -7.87
C SER A 16 4.45 -1.89 -7.00
N GLU A 17 3.46 -1.01 -7.15
CA GLU A 17 3.34 0.21 -6.34
C GLU A 17 3.21 -0.12 -4.84
N LEU A 18 2.36 -1.09 -4.50
CA LEU A 18 2.20 -1.52 -3.11
C LEU A 18 3.52 -1.98 -2.48
N GLN A 19 4.42 -2.63 -3.24
CA GLN A 19 5.73 -3.03 -2.75
C GLN A 19 6.64 -1.82 -2.49
N VAL A 20 6.64 -0.83 -3.39
CA VAL A 20 7.40 0.43 -3.21
C VAL A 20 6.98 1.13 -1.93
N TRP A 21 5.68 1.29 -1.69
CA TRP A 21 5.18 1.95 -0.49
C TRP A 21 5.42 1.13 0.80
N LYS A 22 5.35 -0.21 0.73
CA LYS A 22 5.75 -1.08 1.85
C LYS A 22 7.24 -0.96 2.17
N ALA A 23 8.10 -0.86 1.16
CA ALA A 23 9.52 -0.60 1.36
C ALA A 23 9.73 0.77 2.01
N ALA A 24 9.09 1.82 1.49
CA ALA A 24 9.13 3.16 2.09
C ALA A 24 8.75 3.14 3.57
N LYS A 25 7.67 2.44 3.93
CA LYS A 25 7.25 2.27 5.34
C LYS A 25 8.32 1.62 6.21
N ARG A 26 9.00 0.58 5.70
CA ARG A 26 10.08 -0.10 6.45
C ARG A 26 11.26 0.85 6.71
N TYR A 27 11.67 1.63 5.71
CA TYR A 27 12.74 2.63 5.87
C TYR A 27 12.32 3.73 6.86
N ALA A 28 11.12 4.28 6.68
CA ALA A 28 10.57 5.32 7.56
C ALA A 28 10.43 4.83 9.01
N ALA A 29 10.07 3.56 9.23
CA ALA A 29 9.96 2.96 10.56
C ALA A 29 11.32 2.84 11.28
N VAL A 30 12.42 2.66 10.55
CA VAL A 30 13.79 2.63 11.09
C VAL A 30 14.39 4.05 11.19
N GLY A 31 13.61 5.09 10.87
CA GLY A 31 14.06 6.49 10.88
C GLY A 31 14.95 6.87 9.69
N LYS A 32 15.02 6.02 8.65
CA LYS A 32 15.73 6.31 7.41
C LYS A 32 14.80 6.96 6.40
N SER A 33 15.36 7.78 5.52
CA SER A 33 14.64 8.32 4.37
C SER A 33 14.63 7.32 3.22
N TYR A 34 13.52 7.25 2.49
CA TYR A 34 13.37 6.46 1.27
C TYR A 34 13.00 7.37 0.10
N THR A 35 13.85 7.41 -0.93
CA THR A 35 13.62 8.27 -2.09
C THR A 35 12.82 7.56 -3.16
N VAL A 36 11.66 8.11 -3.51
CA VAL A 36 10.84 7.69 -4.65
C VAL A 36 10.88 8.81 -5.69
N GLY A 37 11.54 8.56 -6.82
CA GLY A 37 11.76 9.57 -7.84
C GLY A 37 12.52 10.79 -7.28
N THR A 38 11.83 11.93 -7.21
CA THR A 38 12.38 13.19 -6.67
C THR A 38 11.96 13.49 -5.24
N ARG A 39 11.06 12.70 -4.64
CA ARG A 39 10.57 12.91 -3.27
C ARG A 39 11.27 11.97 -2.30
N SER A 40 11.66 12.50 -1.15
CA SER A 40 12.23 11.73 -0.05
C SER A 40 11.17 11.53 1.02
N LEU A 41 10.78 10.28 1.25
CA LEU A 41 9.79 9.89 2.25
C LEU A 41 10.49 9.56 3.56
N THR A 42 9.96 10.10 4.66
CA THR A 42 10.54 9.98 6.00
C THR A 42 9.51 9.48 7.01
N ARG A 43 9.91 9.38 8.28
CA ARG A 43 8.99 9.09 9.39
C ARG A 43 7.83 10.09 9.51
N TYR A 44 8.00 11.33 9.04
CA TYR A 44 6.96 12.35 9.10
C TYR A 44 5.86 12.09 8.06
N ASP A 45 6.20 11.38 6.98
CA ASP A 45 5.30 11.05 5.87
C ASP A 45 4.57 9.71 6.10
N LEU A 46 4.69 9.10 7.28
CA LEU A 46 4.02 7.83 7.60
C LEU A 46 2.51 7.87 7.38
N GLY A 47 1.87 9.02 7.58
CA GLY A 47 0.46 9.21 7.27
C GLY A 47 0.16 9.04 5.78
N GLU A 48 0.96 9.67 4.91
CA GLU A 48 0.86 9.53 3.46
C GLU A 48 1.16 8.10 3.03
N ILE A 49 2.28 7.53 3.49
CA ILE A 49 2.68 6.15 3.16
C ILE A 49 1.57 5.15 3.54
N ASN A 50 0.96 5.28 4.71
CA ASN A 50 -0.13 4.38 5.11
C ASN A 50 -1.37 4.56 4.24
N ARG A 51 -1.71 5.78 3.81
CA ARG A 51 -2.82 6.05 2.90
C ARG A 51 -2.58 5.42 1.54
N GLU A 52 -1.38 5.57 0.98
CA GLU A 52 -1.00 4.97 -0.30
C GLU A 52 -1.03 3.44 -0.23
N ILE A 53 -0.48 2.85 0.84
CA ILE A 53 -0.57 1.40 1.08
C ILE A 53 -2.04 0.94 1.11
N ALA A 54 -2.92 1.66 1.80
CA ALA A 54 -4.34 1.31 1.85
C ALA A 54 -5.01 1.42 0.46
N PHE A 55 -4.68 2.47 -0.29
CA PHE A 55 -5.19 2.71 -1.64
C PHE A 55 -4.80 1.57 -2.60
N PHE A 56 -3.51 1.23 -2.67
CA PHE A 56 -3.06 0.14 -3.55
C PHE A 56 -3.51 -1.23 -3.04
N SER A 57 -3.62 -1.43 -1.72
CA SER A 57 -4.19 -2.67 -1.17
C SER A 57 -5.65 -2.85 -1.58
N ASP A 58 -6.48 -1.80 -1.56
CA ASP A 58 -7.87 -1.85 -2.03
C ASP A 58 -7.95 -2.23 -3.53
N ILE A 59 -7.05 -1.67 -4.34
CA ILE A 59 -6.97 -1.99 -5.77
C ILE A 59 -6.56 -3.45 -5.98
N VAL A 60 -5.50 -3.91 -5.31
CA VAL A 60 -5.03 -5.30 -5.39
C VAL A 60 -6.09 -6.26 -4.88
N ASP A 61 -6.82 -5.91 -3.82
CA ASP A 61 -7.88 -6.74 -3.27
C ASP A 61 -9.10 -6.78 -4.19
N THR A 62 -9.45 -5.67 -4.84
CA THR A 62 -10.56 -5.61 -5.81
C THR A 62 -10.23 -6.37 -7.11
N LEU A 63 -8.97 -6.32 -7.55
CA LEU A 63 -8.52 -6.96 -8.79
C LEU A 63 -8.12 -8.43 -8.59
N GLY A 64 -7.50 -8.77 -7.46
CA GLY A 64 -7.08 -10.12 -7.10
C GLY A 64 -8.14 -10.90 -6.33
N GLY A 65 -9.12 -10.22 -5.74
CA GLY A 65 -10.15 -10.79 -4.89
C GLY A 65 -11.51 -10.81 -5.57
N ALA A 66 -11.71 -11.85 -6.37
CA ALA A 66 -12.99 -12.55 -6.41
C ALA A 66 -13.32 -13.24 -5.06
N SER A 67 -12.47 -13.11 -4.02
CA SER A 67 -12.58 -13.90 -2.77
C SER A 67 -11.95 -13.22 -1.55
N ARG A 68 -12.52 -12.15 -0.99
CA ARG A 68 -12.27 -11.77 0.41
C ARG A 68 -13.55 -11.31 1.09
N GLY A 69 -14.15 -12.24 1.84
CA GLY A 69 -15.17 -11.93 2.83
C GLY A 69 -14.65 -10.96 3.92
N PRO A 70 -15.55 -10.46 4.78
CA PRO A 70 -15.32 -9.26 5.60
C PRO A 70 -14.05 -9.36 6.45
N VAL A 71 -13.16 -8.37 6.30
CA VAL A 71 -11.94 -8.21 7.09
C VAL A 71 -12.32 -7.86 8.53
N ARG A 72 -12.03 -8.77 9.48
CA ARG A 72 -12.17 -8.52 10.91
C ARG A 72 -10.87 -7.93 11.45
N VAL A 73 -10.88 -6.64 11.79
CA VAL A 73 -9.75 -5.99 12.47
C VAL A 73 -9.91 -6.20 13.98
N GLN A 74 -9.07 -7.05 14.57
CA GLN A 74 -9.00 -7.23 16.02
C GLN A 74 -7.97 -6.23 16.58
N GLY A 75 -8.44 -5.06 17.01
CA GLY A 75 -7.58 -4.10 17.71
C GLY A 75 -7.25 -4.60 19.10
N VAL A 76 -5.99 -4.97 19.35
CA VAL A 76 -5.51 -5.24 20.72
C VAL A 76 -5.21 -3.89 21.38
N VAL A 77 -6.07 -3.48 22.31
CA VAL A 77 -5.78 -2.38 23.24
C VAL A 77 -4.96 -2.95 24.39
N ILE A 78 -3.69 -2.56 24.47
CA ILE A 78 -2.86 -2.80 25.67
C ILE A 78 -3.16 -1.64 26.63
N ARG A 79 -3.65 -1.96 27.83
CA ARG A 79 -3.81 -1.03 28.95
C ARG A 79 -2.84 -1.41 30.06
#